data_AF-A0A349U6Z9-F1
#
_entry.id   AF-A0A349U6Z9-F1
#
_cell.length_a   1.000
_cell.length_b   1.000
_cell.length_c   1.000
_cell.angle_alpha   90.00
_cell.angle_beta   90.00
_cell.angle_gamma   90.00
#
_symmetry.space_group_name_H-M   'P 1'
#
loop_
_entity.id
_entity.type
_entity.pdbx_description
1 polymer ?
#
loop_
_entity_poly.entity_id
_entity_poly.type
_entity_poly.pdbx_seq_one_letter_code
_entity_poly.pdbx_strand_id
1 'polypeptide(L)'
;MIIIGAGLAGLSAGCYAQMNGYKSRIFEYHSKPGGVAASWERSGYLIDGGIHFLMGHRPGQNTFNLYRELGVDFSEIKDMGTYCRFIDQNSGYSLEVTRDLDLLAGQLKSLSADDAVIVDDLISIARDGRGVQMFGIRDAKTFHTSIP
;
A
#
# COMPACT_ATOMS: atom_id res chain seq x y z
N MET A 1 -2.25 -17.03 -23.05
CA MET A 1 -2.06 -17.11 -21.59
C MET A 1 -3.43 -17.22 -20.92
N ILE A 2 -3.60 -18.19 -20.04
CA ILE A 2 -4.80 -18.34 -19.20
C ILE A 2 -4.41 -17.96 -17.78
N ILE A 3 -5.21 -17.11 -17.15
CA ILE A 3 -4.99 -16.62 -15.79
C ILE A 3 -6.23 -16.97 -14.97
N ILE A 4 -6.04 -17.60 -13.82
CA ILE A 4 -7.13 -17.99 -12.92
C ILE A 4 -7.09 -17.07 -11.70
N GLY A 5 -8.17 -16.32 -11.49
CA GLY A 5 -8.30 -15.26 -10.49
C GLY A 5 -8.08 -13.86 -11.07
N ALA A 6 -9.04 -12.97 -10.85
CA ALA A 6 -9.00 -11.55 -11.18
C ALA A 6 -8.72 -10.67 -9.96
N GLY A 7 -7.87 -11.13 -9.04
CA GLY A 7 -7.27 -10.28 -8.00
C GLY A 7 -6.16 -9.38 -8.55
N LEU A 8 -5.59 -8.51 -7.69
CA LEU A 8 -4.54 -7.56 -8.08
C LEU A 8 -3.39 -8.21 -8.89
N ALA A 9 -2.91 -9.38 -8.46
CA ALA A 9 -1.86 -10.12 -9.16
C ALA A 9 -2.31 -10.61 -10.55
N GLY A 10 -3.53 -11.17 -10.66
CA GLY A 10 -4.05 -11.69 -11.93
C GLY A 10 -4.37 -10.60 -12.95
N LEU A 11 -4.95 -9.49 -12.48
CA LEU A 11 -5.16 -8.28 -13.28
C LEU A 11 -3.83 -7.71 -13.77
N SER A 12 -2.84 -7.55 -12.88
CA SER A 12 -1.51 -7.05 -13.23
C SER A 12 -0.82 -7.96 -14.24
N ALA A 13 -0.84 -9.28 -14.03
CA ALA A 13 -0.30 -10.25 -14.98
C ALA A 13 -1.01 -10.17 -16.34
N GLY A 14 -2.34 -9.96 -16.34
CA GLY A 14 -3.12 -9.76 -17.55
C GLY A 14 -2.70 -8.52 -18.34
N CYS A 15 -2.52 -7.39 -17.64
CA CYS A 15 -2.01 -6.14 -18.21
C CYS A 15 -0.63 -6.33 -18.85
N TYR A 16 0.34 -6.85 -18.09
CA TYR A 16 1.70 -7.07 -18.60
C TYR A 16 1.74 -8.10 -19.72
N ALA A 17 0.92 -9.15 -19.69
CA ALA A 17 0.84 -10.10 -20.79
C ALA A 17 0.38 -9.42 -22.09
N GLN A 18 -0.65 -8.58 -22.05
CA GLN A 18 -1.15 -7.86 -23.23
C GLN A 18 -0.14 -6.82 -23.73
N MET A 19 0.51 -6.08 -22.81
CA MET A 19 1.57 -5.13 -23.15
C MET A 19 2.75 -5.80 -23.88
N ASN A 20 2.99 -7.09 -23.62
CA ASN A 20 4.03 -7.89 -24.27
C ASN A 20 3.50 -8.73 -25.45
N GLY A 21 2.33 -8.40 -26.01
CA GLY A 21 1.79 -9.03 -27.22
C GLY A 21 1.15 -10.40 -27.02
N TYR A 22 1.05 -10.89 -25.78
CA TYR A 22 0.37 -12.15 -25.50
C TYR A 22 -1.14 -11.96 -25.46
N LYS A 23 -1.88 -12.83 -26.15
CA LYS A 23 -3.31 -13.00 -25.91
C LYS A 23 -3.52 -13.62 -24.52
N SER A 24 -4.05 -12.85 -23.58
CA SER A 24 -4.43 -13.29 -22.24
C SER A 24 -5.95 -13.36 -22.05
N ARG A 25 -6.40 -14.28 -21.19
CA ARG A 25 -7.78 -14.37 -20.71
C ARG A 25 -7.77 -14.68 -19.21
N ILE A 26 -8.50 -13.88 -18.44
CA ILE A 26 -8.66 -14.04 -16.99
C ILE A 26 -10.00 -14.72 -16.71
N PHE A 27 -10.00 -15.72 -15.83
CA PHE A 27 -11.19 -16.38 -15.33
C PHE A 27 -11.33 -16.10 -13.84
N GLU A 28 -12.45 -15.50 -13.44
CA GLU A 28 -12.78 -15.19 -12.05
C GLU A 28 -14.03 -15.97 -11.66
N TYR A 29 -14.03 -16.50 -10.44
CA TYR A 29 -15.17 -17.23 -9.90
C TYR A 29 -16.29 -16.26 -9.48
N HIS A 30 -15.91 -15.11 -8.92
CA HIS A 30 -16.85 -14.06 -8.51
C HIS A 30 -17.41 -13.27 -9.72
N SER A 31 -18.52 -12.56 -9.48
CA SER A 31 -19.16 -11.71 -10.49
C SER A 31 -18.41 -10.40 -10.75
N LYS A 32 -17.40 -10.07 -9.94
CA LYS A 32 -16.60 -8.84 -10.05
C LYS A 32 -15.12 -9.16 -9.84
N PRO A 33 -14.21 -8.45 -10.53
CA PRO A 33 -12.79 -8.53 -10.27
C PRO A 33 -12.42 -7.79 -8.98
N GLY A 34 -11.16 -7.91 -8.56
CA GLY A 34 -10.58 -7.20 -7.41
C GLY A 34 -10.04 -8.14 -6.34
N GLY A 35 -10.61 -9.36 -6.23
CA GLY A 35 -10.22 -10.32 -5.19
C GLY A 35 -10.35 -9.69 -3.81
N VAL A 36 -9.26 -9.71 -3.03
CA VAL A 36 -9.22 -9.07 -1.69
C VAL A 36 -9.37 -7.56 -1.72
N ALA A 37 -9.24 -6.89 -2.86
CA ALA A 37 -9.42 -5.44 -3.01
C ALA A 37 -10.80 -5.07 -3.59
N ALA A 38 -11.76 -5.99 -3.58
CA ALA A 38 -13.11 -5.72 -4.05
C ALA A 38 -13.93 -4.98 -2.99
N SER A 39 -14.65 -3.94 -3.44
CA SER A 39 -15.64 -3.21 -2.64
C SER A 39 -17.07 -3.58 -3.06
N TRP A 40 -18.02 -3.39 -2.16
CA TRP A 40 -19.44 -3.61 -2.41
C TRP A 40 -20.30 -2.54 -1.75
N GLU A 41 -21.49 -2.31 -2.31
CA GLU A 41 -22.45 -1.38 -1.73
C GLU A 41 -23.48 -2.12 -0.89
N ARG A 42 -23.78 -1.57 0.29
CA ARG A 42 -24.86 -2.05 1.15
C ARG A 42 -25.56 -0.87 1.81
N SER A 43 -26.87 -0.76 1.59
CA SER A 43 -27.70 0.27 2.22
C SER A 43 -27.19 1.71 2.00
N GLY A 44 -26.68 2.01 0.80
CA GLY A 44 -26.13 3.34 0.46
C GLY A 44 -24.69 3.59 0.94
N TYR A 45 -24.04 2.60 1.56
CA TYR A 45 -22.64 2.68 1.98
C TYR A 45 -21.76 1.85 1.05
N LEU A 46 -20.64 2.42 0.60
CA LEU A 46 -19.55 1.68 -0.03
C LEU A 46 -18.71 1.03 1.07
N ILE A 47 -18.62 -0.29 1.05
CA ILE A 47 -17.84 -1.09 2.00
C ILE A 47 -16.65 -1.68 1.25
N ASP A 48 -15.45 -1.43 1.78
CA ASP A 48 -14.20 -2.04 1.34
C ASP A 48 -13.67 -2.92 2.48
N GLY A 49 -13.53 -4.22 2.22
CA GLY A 49 -13.00 -5.20 3.17
C GLY A 49 -11.51 -5.50 2.97
N GLY A 50 -10.86 -4.77 2.07
CA GLY A 50 -9.55 -5.09 1.53
C GLY A 50 -8.40 -4.23 2.01
N ILE A 51 -7.46 -4.00 1.09
CA ILE A 51 -6.31 -3.13 1.28
C ILE A 51 -6.80 -1.68 1.25
N HIS A 52 -6.82 -1.03 2.41
CA HIS A 52 -7.38 0.32 2.58
C HIS A 52 -6.36 1.46 2.41
N PHE A 53 -5.08 1.15 2.16
CA PHE A 53 -4.04 2.16 1.93
C PHE A 53 -3.12 1.79 0.75
N LEU A 54 -2.67 2.82 0.04
CA LEU A 54 -1.72 2.71 -1.06
C LEU A 54 -0.39 3.35 -0.67
N MET A 55 0.70 2.59 -0.77
CA MET A 55 2.04 3.09 -0.45
C MET A 55 2.78 3.51 -1.72
N GLY A 56 3.59 4.57 -1.62
CA GLY A 56 4.48 4.99 -2.70
C GLY A 56 3.75 5.41 -3.99
N HIS A 57 2.62 6.11 -3.85
CA HIS A 57 1.86 6.70 -4.96
C HIS A 57 2.45 8.02 -5.51
N ARG A 58 3.63 8.43 -5.02
CA ARG A 58 4.29 9.69 -5.42
C ARG A 58 5.44 9.43 -6.40
N PRO A 59 5.73 10.39 -7.31
CA PRO A 59 6.93 10.35 -8.14
C PRO A 59 8.21 10.11 -7.33
N GLY A 60 9.12 9.32 -7.88
CA GLY A 60 10.38 8.93 -7.22
C GLY A 60 10.32 7.62 -6.43
N GLN A 61 9.14 7.03 -6.26
CA GLN A 61 8.97 5.70 -5.65
C GLN A 61 8.83 4.63 -6.75
N ASN A 62 9.46 3.46 -6.56
CA ASN A 62 9.39 2.37 -7.56
C ASN A 62 7.95 1.91 -7.83
N THR A 63 7.12 1.88 -6.79
CA THR A 63 5.70 1.53 -6.88
C THR A 63 4.89 2.52 -7.71
N PHE A 64 5.28 3.79 -7.78
CA PHE A 64 4.57 4.79 -8.58
C PHE A 64 4.64 4.47 -10.08
N ASN A 65 5.81 4.05 -10.56
CA ASN A 65 5.97 3.65 -11.96
C ASN A 65 5.14 2.41 -12.29
N LEU A 66 5.14 1.41 -11.39
CA LEU A 66 4.28 0.23 -11.52
C LEU A 66 2.80 0.60 -11.65
N TYR A 67 2.29 1.44 -10.75
CA TYR A 67 0.89 1.87 -10.80
C TYR A 67 0.56 2.63 -12.09
N ARG A 68 1.47 3.49 -12.56
CA ARG A 68 1.34 4.19 -13.83
C ARG A 68 1.30 3.25 -15.02
N GLU A 69 2.19 2.25 -15.06
CA GLU A 69 2.21 1.23 -16.11
C GLU A 69 0.88 0.48 -16.15
N LEU A 70 0.32 0.15 -14.99
CA LEU A 70 -0.98 -0.50 -14.84
C LEU A 70 -2.19 0.42 -15.05
N GLY A 71 -1.98 1.71 -15.33
CA GLY A 71 -3.04 2.67 -15.63
C GLY A 71 -3.86 3.14 -14.42
N VAL A 72 -3.30 3.09 -13.21
CA VAL A 72 -3.95 3.62 -12.00
C VAL A 72 -4.06 5.14 -12.09
N ASP A 73 -5.26 5.68 -11.83
CA ASP A 73 -5.49 7.11 -11.68
C ASP A 73 -5.25 7.56 -10.23
N PHE A 74 -4.53 8.67 -10.08
CA PHE A 74 -4.16 9.26 -8.79
C PHE A 74 -4.96 10.51 -8.44
N SER A 75 -5.92 10.92 -9.27
CA SER A 75 -6.69 12.17 -9.14
C SER A 75 -7.42 12.33 -7.80
N GLU A 76 -7.88 11.22 -7.20
CA GLU A 76 -8.66 11.22 -5.95
C GLU A 76 -7.91 10.65 -4.73
N ILE A 77 -6.59 10.46 -4.81
CA ILE A 77 -5.83 9.93 -3.66
C ILE A 77 -5.61 11.01 -2.60
N LYS A 78 -5.95 10.65 -1.35
CA LYS A 78 -5.69 11.47 -0.16
C LYS A 78 -4.55 10.87 0.65
N ASP A 79 -3.65 11.74 1.11
CA ASP A 79 -2.60 11.33 2.03
C ASP A 79 -3.18 10.96 3.39
N MET A 80 -2.77 9.80 3.90
CA MET A 80 -3.04 9.37 5.25
C MET A 80 -1.92 9.86 6.17
N GLY A 81 -2.18 10.93 6.93
CA GLY A 81 -1.22 11.52 7.86
C GLY A 81 -1.02 10.71 9.15
N THR A 82 -2.08 10.04 9.60
CA THR A 82 -2.11 9.16 10.76
C THR A 82 -2.49 7.76 10.31
N TYR A 83 -1.63 6.78 10.57
CA TYR A 83 -1.83 5.38 10.19
C TYR A 83 -2.88 4.71 11.06
N CYS A 84 -2.77 4.85 12.37
CA CYS A 84 -3.76 4.37 13.32
C CYS A 84 -3.75 5.20 14.61
N ARG A 85 -4.83 5.08 15.38
CA ARG A 85 -4.93 5.63 16.73
C ARG A 85 -5.30 4.50 17.69
N PHE A 86 -4.48 4.27 18.70
CA PHE A 86 -4.82 3.41 19.82
C PHE A 86 -5.51 4.26 20.89
N ILE A 87 -6.61 3.77 21.44
CA ILE A 87 -7.40 4.46 22.46
C ILE A 87 -7.62 3.49 23.62
N ASP A 88 -7.17 3.85 24.82
CA ASP A 88 -7.57 3.16 26.03
C ASP A 88 -8.94 3.68 26.48
N GLN A 89 -9.94 2.80 26.50
CA GLN A 89 -11.30 3.17 26.85
C GLN A 89 -11.45 3.57 28.33
N ASN A 90 -10.56 3.08 29.20
CA ASN A 90 -10.66 3.34 30.63
C ASN A 90 -10.10 4.71 31.01
N SER A 91 -8.88 5.02 30.55
CA SER A 91 -8.24 6.32 30.83
C SER A 91 -8.62 7.43 29.85
N GLY A 92 -9.16 7.08 28.68
CA GLY A 92 -9.35 8.02 27.57
C GLY A 92 -8.06 8.44 26.87
N TYR A 93 -6.91 7.88 27.29
CA TYR A 93 -5.63 8.14 26.65
C TYR A 93 -5.63 7.63 25.21
N SER A 94 -4.97 8.36 24.31
CA SER A 94 -4.79 7.94 22.93
C SER A 94 -3.38 8.17 22.42
N LEU A 95 -2.88 7.20 21.65
CA LEU A 95 -1.61 7.25 20.93
C LEU A 95 -1.88 7.29 19.43
N GLU A 96 -1.30 8.25 18.71
CA GLU A 96 -1.39 8.33 17.26
C GLU A 96 -0.11 7.85 16.61
N VAL A 97 -0.20 6.81 15.79
CA VAL A 97 0.89 6.43 14.90
C VAL A 97 0.81 7.32 13.67
N THR A 98 1.64 8.36 13.65
CA THR A 98 1.59 9.45 12.66
C THR A 98 2.93 9.63 11.96
N ARG A 99 2.92 10.31 10.82
CA ARG A 99 4.13 10.73 10.09
C ARG A 99 4.97 11.76 10.86
N ASP A 100 4.37 12.46 11.82
CA ASP A 100 5.06 13.38 12.72
C ASP A 100 5.78 12.58 13.81
N LEU A 101 7.04 12.26 13.57
CA LEU A 101 7.83 11.43 14.48
C LEU A 101 8.12 12.13 15.82
N ASP A 102 8.09 13.46 15.88
CA ASP A 102 8.34 14.19 17.12
C ASP A 102 7.09 14.12 18.01
N LEU A 103 5.91 14.29 17.41
CA LEU A 103 4.63 14.06 18.09
C LEU A 103 4.52 12.62 18.58
N LEU A 104 4.82 11.63 17.73
CA LEU A 104 4.79 10.22 18.09
C LEU A 104 5.75 9.91 19.25
N ALA A 105 6.99 10.41 19.18
CA ALA A 105 7.98 10.23 20.24
C ALA A 105 7.50 10.81 21.58
N GLY A 106 6.95 12.03 21.55
CA GLY A 106 6.41 12.69 22.73
C GLY A 106 5.26 11.90 23.36
N GLN A 107 4.33 11.40 22.55
CA GLN A 107 3.22 10.58 23.02
C GLN A 107 3.72 9.28 23.65
N LEU A 108 4.60 8.53 22.98
CA LEU A 108 5.17 7.29 23.52
C LEU A 108 5.90 7.52 24.87
N LYS A 109 6.70 8.57 24.98
CA LYS A 109 7.41 8.91 26.23
C LYS A 109 6.47 9.36 27.35
N SER A 110 5.34 9.99 27.02
CA SER A 110 4.31 10.32 28.01
C SER A 110 3.56 9.09 28.54
N LEU A 111 3.53 8.00 27.77
CA LEU A 111 2.93 6.73 28.20
C LEU A 111 3.84 6.02 29.20
N SER A 112 5.16 6.04 28.96
CA SER A 112 6.16 5.42 29.81
C SER A 112 7.48 6.16 29.70
N ALA A 113 7.90 6.80 30.80
CA ALA A 113 9.18 7.50 30.87
C ALA A 113 10.37 6.52 30.84
N ASP A 114 10.17 5.31 31.35
CA ASP A 114 11.21 4.25 31.40
C ASP A 114 11.58 3.76 29.99
N ASP A 115 10.66 3.86 29.02
CA ASP A 115 10.88 3.44 27.63
C ASP A 115 11.57 4.51 26.77
N ALA A 116 11.95 5.66 27.33
CA ALA A 116 12.43 6.81 26.55
C ALA A 116 13.62 6.49 25.64
N VAL A 117 14.55 5.66 26.09
CA VAL A 117 15.73 5.24 25.30
C VAL A 117 15.32 4.40 24.09
N ILE A 118 14.44 3.41 24.29
CA ILE A 118 13.95 2.54 23.20
C ILE A 118 13.12 3.35 22.20
N VAL A 119 12.34 4.32 22.68
CA VAL A 119 11.58 5.23 21.82
C VAL A 119 12.53 6.07 20.96
N ASP A 120 13.60 6.61 21.53
CA ASP A 120 14.58 7.39 20.76
C ASP A 120 15.27 6.55 19.68
N ASP A 121 15.64 5.31 20.00
CA ASP A 121 16.23 4.37 19.04
C ASP A 121 15.25 4.04 17.90
N LEU A 122 13.99 3.72 18.23
CA LEU A 122 12.93 3.46 17.24
C LEU A 122 12.73 4.67 16.31
N ILE A 123 12.69 5.88 16.86
CA ILE A 123 12.47 7.11 16.11
C ILE A 123 13.69 7.44 15.23
N SER A 124 14.92 7.17 15.71
CA SER A 124 16.12 7.28 14.89
C SER A 124 16.05 6.35 13.68
N ILE A 125 15.73 5.06 13.89
CA ILE A 125 15.59 4.08 12.80
C ILE A 125 14.51 4.52 11.81
N ALA A 126 13.37 5.02 12.29
CA ALA A 126 12.30 5.52 11.44
C ALA A 126 12.71 6.76 10.62
N ARG A 127 13.59 7.61 11.16
CA ARG A 127 14.16 8.76 10.43
C ARG A 127 15.16 8.29 9.38
N ASP A 128 16.05 7.37 9.72
CA ASP A 128 17.05 6.82 8.80
C ASP A 128 16.41 6.01 7.67
N GLY A 129 15.27 5.37 7.94
CA GLY A 129 14.47 4.67 6.95
C GLY A 129 13.73 5.58 5.97
N ARG A 130 13.73 6.90 6.14
CA ARG A 130 13.09 7.82 5.20
C ARG A 130 13.79 7.75 3.84
N GLY A 131 13.02 7.46 2.79
CA GLY A 131 13.54 7.33 1.43
C GLY A 131 14.03 5.92 1.08
N VAL A 132 13.99 4.96 2.01
CA VAL A 132 14.18 3.55 1.68
C VAL A 132 13.00 3.07 0.83
N GLN A 133 13.30 2.49 -0.34
CA GLN A 133 12.29 1.89 -1.20
C GLN A 133 11.80 0.59 -0.55
N MET A 134 10.57 0.60 -0.05
CA MET A 134 9.97 -0.55 0.66
C MET A 134 9.77 -1.79 -0.23
N PHE A 135 9.80 -1.60 -1.56
CA PHE A 135 9.72 -2.69 -2.53
C PHE A 135 10.89 -2.57 -3.52
N GLY A 136 11.80 -3.53 -3.46
CA GLY A 136 12.88 -3.71 -4.44
C GLY A 136 12.34 -4.22 -5.77
N ILE A 137 11.48 -3.44 -6.43
CA ILE A 137 10.99 -3.73 -7.78
C ILE A 137 12.10 -3.27 -8.73
N ARG A 138 12.83 -4.23 -9.32
CA ARG A 138 13.76 -3.94 -10.41
C ARG A 138 12.95 -3.55 -11.64
N ASP A 139 13.40 -2.53 -12.39
CA ASP A 139 12.74 -2.03 -13.59
C ASP A 139 12.30 -3.18 -14.52
N ALA A 140 11.00 -3.26 -14.81
CA ALA A 140 10.41 -4.25 -15.71
C ALA A 140 10.99 -4.17 -17.16
N LYS A 141 11.69 -3.09 -17.50
CA LYS A 141 12.43 -2.93 -18.76
C LYS A 141 13.56 -3.94 -18.96
N THR A 142 13.97 -4.69 -17.93
CA THR A 142 14.97 -5.76 -18.08
C THR A 142 14.41 -7.06 -18.65
N PHE A 143 13.09 -7.20 -18.85
CA PHE A 143 12.50 -8.30 -19.61
C PHE A 143 12.49 -7.98 -21.13
N HIS A 144 13.63 -7.63 -21.69
CA HIS A 144 13.84 -7.81 -23.14
C HIS A 144 14.07 -9.29 -23.39
N THR A 145 12.98 -10.03 -23.58
CA THR A 145 13.05 -11.33 -24.23
C THR A 145 13.35 -11.09 -25.70
N SER A 146 14.63 -11.13 -26.06
CA SER A 146 15.03 -11.60 -27.38
C SER A 146 14.50 -13.02 -27.53
N ILE A 147 13.42 -13.17 -28.30
CA ILE A 147 12.99 -14.45 -28.84
C ILE A 147 13.12 -14.34 -30.36
N PRO A 148 13.77 -15.31 -31.03
CA PRO A 148 13.96 -15.32 -32.49
C PRO A 148 12.65 -15.37 -33.28
#